data_AF-A0A3D5FB00-F1
#
_entry.id   AF-A0A3D5FB00-F1
#
_cell.length_a   1.000
_cell.length_b   1.000
_cell.length_c   1.000
_cell.angle_alpha   90.00
_cell.angle_beta   90.00
_cell.angle_gamma   90.00
#
_symmetry.space_group_name_H-M   'P 1'
#
loop_
_entity.id
_entity.type
_entity.pdbx_description
1 polymer ?
#
loop_
_entity_poly.entity_id
_entity_poly.type
_entity_poly.pdbx_seq_one_letter_code
_entity_poly.pdbx_strand_id
1 'polypeptide(L)'
;MSAGMFFSFRRALLALTSLLLLTCYPAWSLDYELKGVDREDLEDNIELHLAQIELTNNTLDEPTEERIIRSVNTALQPFGFYNAEVTLYFEEEELVIDVTPGTPLKVSNVTREIIGDGRTDDAFRQRYNAFPLKQGDVLH
;
A
#
# COMPACT_ATOMS: atom_id res chain seq x y z
N MET A 1 31.34 17.98 43.19
CA MET A 1 30.65 17.91 41.87
C MET A 1 29.23 17.41 42.10
N SER A 2 28.16 18.23 42.23
CA SER A 2 26.81 17.60 42.30
C SER A 2 25.53 18.43 42.14
N ALA A 3 25.52 19.75 41.98
CA ALA A 3 24.24 20.49 41.90
C ALA A 3 23.96 21.11 40.52
N GLY A 4 24.95 21.77 39.91
CA GLY A 4 24.78 22.46 38.62
C GLY A 4 24.50 21.54 37.43
N MET A 5 25.10 20.35 37.42
CA MET A 5 25.00 19.38 36.33
C MET A 5 23.61 18.73 36.23
N PHE A 6 22.92 18.55 37.36
CA PHE A 6 21.53 18.07 37.39
C PHE A 6 20.54 19.12 36.87
N PHE A 7 20.83 20.41 37.09
CA PHE A 7 19.98 21.51 36.64
C PHE A 7 20.10 21.74 35.12
N SER A 8 21.31 21.63 34.57
CA SER A 8 21.54 21.66 33.12
C SER A 8 20.94 20.44 32.42
N PHE A 9 21.01 19.25 33.04
CA PHE A 9 20.42 18.03 32.50
C PHE A 9 18.88 18.09 32.45
N ARG A 10 18.24 18.63 33.50
CA ARG A 10 16.78 18.86 33.51
C ARG A 10 16.33 19.87 32.45
N ARG A 11 17.08 20.95 32.24
CA ARG A 11 16.78 21.93 31.19
C ARG A 11 16.97 21.36 29.79
N ALA A 12 18.02 20.56 29.58
CA ALA A 12 18.24 19.84 28.33
C ALA A 12 17.13 18.81 28.06
N LEU A 13 16.68 18.09 29.10
CA LEU A 13 15.57 17.14 28.98
C LEU A 13 14.26 17.83 28.64
N LEU A 14 13.95 18.98 29.27
CA LEU A 14 12.76 19.78 28.97
C LEU A 14 12.80 20.36 27.55
N ALA A 15 13.97 20.83 27.10
CA ALA A 15 14.15 21.32 25.74
C ALA A 15 14.00 20.19 24.71
N LEU A 16 14.52 19.00 24.99
CA LEU A 16 14.38 17.82 24.13
C LEU A 16 12.92 17.35 24.06
N THR A 17 12.20 17.31 25.17
CA THR A 17 10.76 16.98 25.18
C THR A 17 9.94 18.02 24.45
N SER A 18 10.29 19.32 24.57
CA SER A 18 9.61 20.37 23.81
C SER A 18 9.88 20.26 22.31
N LEU A 19 11.10 19.87 21.91
CA LEU A 19 11.46 19.68 20.50
C LEU A 19 10.77 18.43 19.89
N LEU A 20 10.59 17.36 20.67
CA LEU A 20 9.85 16.17 20.23
C LEU A 20 8.35 16.44 20.01
N LEU A 21 7.77 17.39 20.72
CA LEU A 21 6.36 17.75 20.55
C LEU A 21 6.10 18.56 19.26
N LEU A 22 7.13 19.17 18.66
CA LEU A 22 6.99 19.89 17.37
C LEU A 22 6.93 18.97 16.14
N THR A 23 7.21 17.67 16.26
CA THR A 23 7.18 16.74 15.11
C THR A 23 5.81 16.08 14.91
N CYS A 24 4.80 16.44 15.71
CA CYS A 24 3.44 15.95 15.53
C CYS A 24 2.70 16.87 14.55
N TYR A 25 3.00 16.72 13.26
CA TYR A 25 2.16 17.28 12.20
C TYR A 25 1.07 16.25 11.86
N PRO A 26 -0.22 16.62 11.83
CA PRO A 26 -1.22 15.74 11.25
C PRO A 26 -0.87 15.54 9.77
N ALA A 27 -0.74 14.28 9.34
CA ALA A 27 -0.74 13.97 7.92
C ALA A 27 -2.15 14.26 7.42
N TRP A 28 -2.29 15.17 6.46
CA TRP A 28 -3.57 15.39 5.80
C TRP A 28 -3.77 14.21 4.85
N SER A 29 -4.51 13.19 5.30
CA SER A 29 -4.92 12.10 4.42
C SER A 29 -6.06 12.56 3.52
N LEU A 30 -6.16 11.92 2.36
CA LEU A 30 -7.38 11.96 1.55
C LEU A 30 -8.56 11.54 2.45
N ASP A 31 -9.61 12.36 2.52
CA ASP A 31 -10.86 12.03 3.19
C ASP A 31 -11.81 11.44 2.13
N TYR A 32 -12.19 10.18 2.29
CA TYR A 32 -12.98 9.45 1.29
C TYR A 32 -13.76 8.28 1.89
N GLU A 33 -14.86 7.93 1.24
CA GLU A 33 -15.60 6.68 1.47
C GLU A 33 -15.19 5.65 0.41
N LEU A 34 -14.78 4.45 0.82
CA LEU A 34 -14.48 3.33 -0.08
C LEU A 34 -15.70 2.40 -0.20
N LYS A 35 -16.15 2.13 -1.43
CA LYS A 35 -17.25 1.18 -1.71
C LYS A 35 -16.80 0.06 -2.65
N GLY A 36 -17.49 -1.09 -2.56
CA GLY A 36 -17.32 -2.22 -3.48
C GLY A 36 -16.15 -3.17 -3.17
N VAL A 37 -15.51 -3.02 -2.00
CA VAL A 37 -14.41 -3.86 -1.54
C VAL A 37 -14.76 -4.50 -0.20
N ASP A 38 -15.23 -5.75 -0.21
CA ASP A 38 -15.65 -6.46 1.02
C ASP A 38 -14.48 -7.14 1.77
N ARG A 39 -13.31 -7.21 1.13
CA ARG A 39 -12.14 -7.92 1.63
C ARG A 39 -11.17 -6.96 2.30
N GLU A 40 -10.96 -7.15 3.60
CA GLU A 40 -10.05 -6.36 4.44
C GLU A 40 -8.64 -6.22 3.83
N ASP A 41 -8.07 -7.30 3.28
CA ASP A 41 -6.73 -7.27 2.69
C ASP A 41 -6.62 -6.41 1.42
N LEU A 42 -7.72 -6.25 0.68
CA LEU A 42 -7.79 -5.35 -0.47
C LEU A 42 -7.99 -3.90 -0.02
N GLU A 43 -8.87 -3.69 0.94
CA GLU A 43 -9.17 -2.38 1.54
C GLU A 43 -7.92 -1.77 2.15
N ASP A 44 -7.22 -2.51 3.03
CA ASP A 44 -5.98 -2.08 3.68
C ASP A 44 -4.93 -1.66 2.65
N ASN A 45 -4.77 -2.43 1.57
CA ASN A 45 -3.77 -2.10 0.57
C ASN A 45 -4.18 -0.88 -0.24
N ILE A 46 -5.48 -0.73 -0.57
CA ILE A 46 -6.00 0.48 -1.22
C ILE A 46 -5.72 1.71 -0.35
N GLU A 47 -6.03 1.65 0.95
CA GLU A 47 -5.80 2.74 1.89
C GLU A 47 -4.32 3.13 1.94
N LEU A 48 -3.41 2.15 2.04
CA LEU A 48 -1.96 2.39 2.01
C LEU A 48 -1.49 3.09 0.73
N HIS A 49 -2.06 2.74 -0.42
CA HIS A 49 -1.73 3.34 -1.70
C HIS A 49 -2.35 4.74 -1.87
N LEU A 50 -3.49 5.01 -1.25
CA LEU A 50 -4.16 6.31 -1.28
C LEU A 50 -3.59 7.31 -0.25
N ALA A 51 -3.00 6.83 0.84
CA ALA A 51 -2.40 7.66 1.89
C ALA A 51 -1.28 8.61 1.38
N GLN A 52 -0.75 8.36 0.18
CA GLN A 52 0.27 9.19 -0.47
C GLN A 52 -0.32 10.33 -1.31
N ILE A 53 -1.64 10.39 -1.46
CA ILE A 53 -2.34 11.38 -2.28
C ILE A 53 -2.89 12.48 -1.39
N GLU A 54 -2.45 13.71 -1.64
CA GLU A 54 -3.01 14.92 -1.03
C GLU A 54 -3.95 15.60 -2.03
N LEU A 55 -5.13 16.05 -1.55
CA LEU A 55 -6.00 16.93 -2.33
C LEU A 55 -5.54 18.38 -2.19
N THR A 56 -5.45 19.06 -3.32
CA THR A 56 -5.28 20.51 -3.31
C THR A 56 -6.66 21.17 -3.31
N ASN A 57 -6.99 21.92 -2.26
CA ASN A 57 -8.24 22.69 -2.12
C ASN A 57 -9.55 21.87 -2.14
N ASN A 58 -9.51 20.58 -1.79
CA ASN A 58 -10.68 19.69 -1.80
C ASN A 58 -11.37 19.59 -3.18
N THR A 59 -10.64 19.82 -4.26
CA THR A 59 -11.14 19.71 -5.63
C THR A 59 -10.52 18.48 -6.30
N LEU A 60 -11.35 17.73 -7.02
CA LEU A 60 -10.90 16.62 -7.87
C LEU A 60 -10.63 17.16 -9.28
N ASP A 61 -9.37 17.47 -9.58
CA ASP A 61 -8.95 17.76 -10.95
C ASP A 61 -8.59 16.45 -11.69
N GLU A 62 -8.67 16.47 -13.02
CA GLU A 62 -8.41 15.30 -13.87
C GLU A 62 -7.07 14.60 -13.53
N PRO A 63 -5.94 15.31 -13.29
CA PRO A 63 -4.69 14.65 -12.89
C PRO A 63 -4.75 13.93 -11.54
N THR A 64 -5.54 14.43 -10.57
CA THR A 64 -5.70 13.79 -9.27
C THR A 64 -6.65 12.60 -9.36
N GLU A 65 -7.73 12.71 -10.13
CA GLU A 65 -8.61 11.58 -10.46
C GLU A 65 -7.81 10.43 -11.08
N GLU A 66 -7.01 10.69 -12.11
CA GLU A 66 -6.17 9.66 -12.72
C GLU A 66 -5.18 9.04 -11.73
N ARG A 67 -4.64 9.84 -10.81
CA ARG A 67 -3.71 9.36 -9.78
C ARG A 67 -4.41 8.44 -8.79
N ILE A 68 -5.61 8.77 -8.34
CA ILE A 68 -6.44 7.92 -7.47
C ILE A 68 -6.75 6.60 -8.17
N ILE A 69 -7.29 6.65 -9.40
CA ILE A 69 -7.63 5.45 -10.18
C ILE A 69 -6.40 4.55 -10.36
N ARG A 70 -5.24 5.14 -10.67
CA ARG A 70 -3.98 4.39 -10.83
C ARG A 70 -3.51 3.76 -9.52
N SER A 71 -3.60 4.48 -8.41
CA SER A 71 -3.23 3.97 -7.09
C SER A 71 -4.11 2.80 -6.67
N VAL A 72 -5.44 2.91 -6.80
CA VAL A 72 -6.38 1.82 -6.50
C VAL A 72 -6.08 0.60 -7.37
N ASN A 73 -5.91 0.78 -8.69
CA ASN A 73 -5.58 -0.33 -9.57
C ASN A 73 -4.25 -1.01 -9.19
N THR A 74 -3.24 -0.22 -8.82
CA THR A 74 -1.93 -0.75 -8.40
C THR A 74 -2.04 -1.50 -7.08
N ALA A 75 -2.86 -1.02 -6.14
CA ALA A 75 -3.12 -1.69 -4.87
C ALA A 75 -3.79 -3.07 -5.06
N LEU A 76 -4.56 -3.24 -6.12
CA LEU A 76 -5.29 -4.47 -6.39
C LEU A 76 -4.48 -5.52 -7.17
N GLN A 77 -3.39 -5.12 -7.84
CA GLN A 77 -2.54 -6.01 -8.64
C GLN A 77 -1.89 -7.17 -7.86
N PRO A 78 -1.36 -6.98 -6.63
CA PRO A 78 -0.80 -8.08 -5.83
C PRO A 78 -1.82 -9.14 -5.45
N PHE A 79 -3.11 -8.93 -5.71
CA PHE A 79 -4.17 -9.88 -5.44
C PHE A 79 -4.78 -10.45 -6.74
N GLY A 80 -4.18 -10.12 -7.88
CA GLY A 80 -4.56 -10.60 -9.20
C GLY A 80 -5.62 -9.78 -9.93
N PHE A 81 -6.07 -8.67 -9.37
CA PHE A 81 -7.09 -7.83 -10.01
C PHE A 81 -6.42 -6.76 -10.88
N TYR A 82 -6.27 -7.06 -12.17
CA TYR A 82 -5.61 -6.16 -13.14
C TYR A 82 -6.58 -5.28 -13.96
N ASN A 83 -7.88 -5.55 -13.87
CA ASN A 83 -8.92 -4.87 -14.65
C ASN A 83 -10.02 -4.37 -13.70
N ALA A 84 -9.65 -3.75 -12.59
CA ALA A 84 -10.63 -3.18 -11.67
C ALA A 84 -11.26 -1.94 -12.31
N GLU A 85 -12.57 -1.80 -12.15
CA GLU A 85 -13.29 -0.59 -12.52
C GLU A 85 -13.36 0.33 -11.30
N VAL A 86 -13.01 1.61 -11.48
CA VAL A 86 -12.98 2.60 -10.41
C VAL A 86 -13.77 3.82 -10.87
N THR A 87 -14.79 4.20 -10.10
CA THR A 87 -15.60 5.38 -10.34
C THR A 87 -15.45 6.34 -9.17
N LEU A 88 -15.22 7.61 -9.48
CA LEU A 88 -15.09 8.67 -8.48
C LEU A 88 -16.29 9.60 -8.60
N TYR A 89 -16.92 9.92 -7.47
CA TYR A 89 -18.01 10.89 -7.41
C TYR A 89 -18.10 11.51 -6.01
N PHE A 90 -18.83 12.61 -5.89
CA PHE A 90 -19.11 13.22 -4.59
C PHE A 90 -20.53 12.90 -4.16
N GLU A 91 -20.69 12.38 -2.94
CA GLU A 91 -21.96 12.34 -2.23
C GLU A 91 -21.93 13.47 -1.19
N GLU A 92 -22.80 14.46 -1.36
CA GLU A 92 -22.76 15.72 -0.60
C GLU A 92 -21.41 16.45 -0.74
N GLU A 93 -20.53 16.35 0.27
CA GLU A 93 -19.19 16.95 0.29
C GLU A 93 -18.08 15.90 0.44
N GLU A 94 -18.41 14.62 0.48
CA GLU A 94 -17.49 13.50 0.68
C GLU A 94 -17.14 12.82 -0.65
N LEU A 95 -15.85 12.56 -0.88
CA LEU A 95 -15.38 11.84 -2.06
C LEU A 95 -15.66 10.35 -1.89
N VAL A 96 -16.42 9.77 -2.81
CA VAL A 96 -16.67 8.33 -2.86
C VAL A 96 -15.79 7.70 -3.94
N ILE A 97 -15.05 6.67 -3.54
CA ILE A 97 -14.23 5.82 -4.42
C ILE A 97 -14.94 4.47 -4.52
N ASP A 98 -15.66 4.26 -5.61
CA ASP A 98 -16.41 3.03 -5.85
C ASP A 98 -15.59 2.08 -6.74
N VAL A 99 -15.26 0.92 -6.20
CA VAL A 99 -14.31 -0.02 -6.78
C VAL A 99 -15.00 -1.34 -7.05
N THR A 100 -14.92 -1.81 -8.29
CA THR A 100 -15.30 -3.18 -8.66
C THR A 100 -14.03 -3.94 -9.06
N PRO A 101 -13.47 -4.82 -8.20
CA PRO A 101 -12.23 -5.52 -8.49
C PRO A 101 -12.30 -6.44 -9.73
N GLY A 102 -13.49 -6.94 -10.05
CA GLY A 102 -13.71 -7.87 -11.15
C GLY A 102 -13.22 -9.28 -10.84
N THR A 103 -12.87 -10.04 -11.88
CA THR A 103 -12.33 -11.40 -11.71
C THR A 103 -10.81 -11.39 -11.63
N PRO A 104 -10.20 -12.09 -10.67
CA PRO A 104 -8.75 -12.15 -10.56
C PRO A 104 -8.14 -12.92 -11.73
N LEU A 105 -7.00 -12.44 -12.22
CA LEU A 105 -6.22 -13.06 -13.27
C LEU A 105 -5.69 -14.41 -12.77
N LYS A 106 -5.90 -15.45 -13.58
CA LYS A 106 -5.46 -16.81 -13.27
C LYS A 106 -4.27 -17.23 -14.12
N VAL A 107 -3.36 -17.97 -13.51
CA VAL A 107 -2.20 -18.56 -14.18
C VAL A 107 -2.67 -19.62 -15.16
N SER A 108 -2.42 -19.42 -16.45
CA SER A 108 -2.81 -20.36 -17.51
C SER A 108 -1.82 -21.52 -17.66
N ASN A 109 -0.53 -21.27 -17.45
CA ASN A 109 0.53 -22.28 -17.53
C ASN A 109 1.75 -21.87 -16.70
N VAL A 110 2.47 -22.85 -16.15
CA VAL A 110 3.74 -22.65 -15.43
C VAL A 110 4.81 -23.53 -16.07
N THR A 111 5.70 -22.91 -16.83
CA THR A 111 6.89 -23.57 -17.38
C THR A 111 8.10 -23.18 -16.54
N ARG A 112 8.88 -24.18 -16.11
CA ARG A 112 10.10 -23.94 -15.34
C ARG A 112 11.24 -24.77 -15.94
N GLU A 113 12.43 -24.20 -16.03
CA GLU A 113 13.65 -24.90 -16.42
C GLU A 113 14.83 -24.49 -15.50
N ILE A 114 15.76 -25.43 -15.25
CA ILE A 114 17.05 -25.15 -14.60
C ILE A 114 18.16 -25.31 -15.65
N ILE A 115 18.92 -24.23 -15.87
CA ILE A 115 20.03 -24.17 -16.83
C ILE A 115 21.33 -23.87 -16.08
N GLY A 116 22.42 -24.58 -16.43
CA GLY A 116 23.74 -24.42 -15.81
C GLY A 116 23.94 -25.21 -14.51
N ASP A 117 24.89 -24.77 -13.69
CA ASP A 117 25.42 -25.51 -12.53
C ASP A 117 24.34 -25.84 -11.46
N GLY A 118 23.30 -25.00 -11.37
CA GLY A 118 22.15 -25.24 -10.47
C GLY A 118 21.38 -26.54 -10.78
N ARG A 119 21.58 -27.14 -11.97
CA ARG A 119 20.96 -28.43 -12.33
C ARG A 119 21.50 -29.60 -11.51
N THR A 120 22.72 -29.49 -10.99
CA THR A 120 23.37 -30.52 -10.16
C THR A 120 23.44 -30.14 -8.68
N ASP A 121 23.01 -28.93 -8.31
CA ASP A 121 22.96 -28.49 -6.91
C ASP A 121 21.66 -28.97 -6.24
N ASP A 122 21.79 -29.86 -5.26
CA ASP A 122 20.63 -30.48 -4.61
C ASP A 122 19.80 -29.49 -3.79
N ALA A 123 20.44 -28.51 -3.12
CA ALA A 123 19.74 -27.50 -2.33
C ALA A 123 18.90 -26.58 -3.23
N PHE A 124 19.48 -26.18 -4.38
CA PHE A 124 18.80 -25.38 -5.40
C PHE A 124 17.62 -26.15 -6.00
N ARG A 125 17.83 -27.41 -6.39
CA ARG A 125 16.77 -28.26 -6.95
C ARG A 125 15.61 -28.44 -5.97
N GLN A 126 15.89 -28.62 -4.68
CA GLN A 126 14.86 -28.76 -3.67
C GLN A 126 14.01 -27.48 -3.58
N ARG A 127 14.65 -26.31 -3.53
CA ARG A 127 13.94 -25.02 -3.48
C ARG A 127 13.14 -24.73 -4.76
N TYR A 128 13.68 -25.09 -5.92
CA TYR A 128 13.03 -24.96 -7.22
C TYR A 128 11.80 -25.87 -7.35
N ASN A 129 11.90 -27.13 -6.94
CA ASN A 129 10.79 -28.08 -6.97
C ASN A 129 9.67 -27.70 -5.99
N ALA A 130 10.01 -26.99 -4.90
CA ALA A 130 9.08 -26.47 -3.92
C ALA A 130 8.38 -25.15 -4.34
N PHE A 131 8.61 -24.63 -5.55
CA PHE A 131 7.93 -23.41 -6.02
C PHE A 131 6.40 -23.65 -6.07
N PRO A 132 5.61 -22.85 -5.32
CA PRO A 132 4.24 -23.22 -4.98
C PRO A 132 3.20 -22.95 -6.07
N LEU A 133 3.48 -22.02 -7.00
CA LEU A 133 2.54 -21.56 -8.02
C LEU A 133 2.20 -22.67 -9.03
N LYS A 134 0.91 -22.82 -9.32
CA LYS A 134 0.34 -23.83 -10.23
C LYS A 134 -0.63 -23.19 -11.21
N GLN A 135 -0.92 -23.91 -12.29
CA GLN A 135 -2.00 -23.54 -13.20
C GLN A 135 -3.33 -23.46 -12.44
N GLY A 136 -4.09 -22.40 -12.72
CA GLY A 136 -5.38 -22.12 -12.09
C GLY A 136 -5.30 -21.27 -10.83
N ASP A 137 -4.12 -21.13 -10.23
CA ASP A 137 -3.89 -20.20 -9.12
C ASP A 137 -4.14 -18.76 -9.57
N VAL A 138 -4.52 -17.90 -8.63
CA VAL A 138 -4.54 -16.45 -8.85
C VAL A 138 -3.11 -15.95 -8.99
N LEU A 139 -2.87 -15.05 -9.93
CA LEU A 139 -1.57 -14.38 -10.06
C LEU A 139 -1.44 -13.33 -8.96
N HIS A 140 -0.64 -13.60 -7.94
CA HIS A 140 -0.28 -12.69 -6.86
C HIS A 140 1.22 -12.78 -6.54
#